data_AF-A0A0F8WKU2-F1
#
_entry.id   AF-A0A0F8WKU2-F1
#
_cell.length_a   1.000
_cell.length_b   1.000
_cell.length_c   1.000
_cell.angle_alpha   90.00
_cell.angle_beta   90.00
_cell.angle_gamma   90.00
#
_symmetry.space_group_name_H-M   'P 1'
#
loop_
_entity.id
_entity.type
_entity.pdbx_description
1 polymer ?
#
loop_
_entity_poly.entity_id
_entity_poly.type
_entity_poly.pdbx_seq_one_letter_code
_entity_poly.pdbx_strand_id
1 'polypeptide(L)'
;MPSPHLQYMRKCLSIAEQSPPRPTNFRVGALLLSRKEGNLTTEDDEILSTGYTMELAGNTHAEQCCLSNFASVHSTPAERIAEVLPDVPGRKLILYVTMEPCGKRLSGNLPCAKRIVQTRAGGRRGIQKVYFGVKEPGTFVGQSEGCQMLTEAGIEWELVQGLEREILSVATAGHENREDEVRAALEGIETNLDDVSDEERQRQQQIPRNPKKRMMEVNLSI
;
A
#
# COMPACT_ATOMS: atom_id res chain seq x y z
N MET A 1 13.01 -13.22 7.90
CA MET A 1 13.56 -11.92 7.46
C MET A 1 12.39 -10.97 7.36
N PRO A 2 12.56 -9.66 7.61
CA PRO A 2 11.47 -8.71 7.39
C PRO A 2 10.97 -8.82 5.95
N SER A 3 9.66 -8.71 5.72
CA SER A 3 9.08 -8.69 4.38
C SER A 3 9.78 -7.61 3.55
N PRO A 4 10.16 -7.89 2.27
CA PRO A 4 10.76 -6.89 1.40
C PRO A 4 9.83 -5.69 1.16
N HIS A 5 8.52 -5.84 1.43
CA HIS A 5 7.53 -4.78 1.32
C HIS A 5 7.64 -3.73 2.43
N LEU A 6 8.24 -4.07 3.58
CA LEU A 6 8.44 -3.13 4.68
C LEU A 6 9.31 -1.93 4.27
N GLN A 7 10.27 -2.11 3.37
CA GLN A 7 11.10 -0.99 2.90
C GLN A 7 10.28 0.04 2.13
N TYR A 8 9.33 -0.42 1.29
CA TYR A 8 8.44 0.45 0.54
C TYR A 8 7.39 1.08 1.43
N MET A 9 6.90 0.33 2.43
CA MET A 9 5.97 0.87 3.40
C MET A 9 6.62 1.96 4.27
N ARG A 10 7.87 1.78 4.70
CA ARG A 10 8.66 2.84 5.36
C ARG A 10 8.85 4.07 4.46
N LYS A 11 9.09 3.87 3.15
CA LYS A 11 9.18 4.98 2.20
C LYS A 11 7.83 5.72 2.06
N CYS A 12 6.72 4.99 1.99
CA CYS A 12 5.37 5.59 2.00
C CYS A 12 5.12 6.36 3.29
N LEU A 13 5.58 5.86 4.44
CA LEU A 13 5.49 6.55 5.72
C LEU A 13 6.24 7.88 5.71
N SER A 14 7.49 7.91 5.22
CA SER A 14 8.25 9.16 5.07
C SER A 14 7.61 10.13 4.05
N ILE A 15 6.91 9.62 3.04
CA ILE A 15 6.11 10.43 2.12
C ILE A 15 4.89 11.02 2.84
N ALA A 16 4.20 10.25 3.68
CA ALA A 16 3.06 10.70 4.47
C ALA A 16 3.42 11.85 5.44
N GLU A 17 4.63 11.81 6.00
CA GLU A 17 5.16 12.86 6.87
C GLU A 17 5.32 14.23 6.17
N GLN A 18 5.26 14.29 4.84
CA GLN A 18 5.26 15.57 4.11
C GLN A 18 3.91 16.29 4.15
N SER A 19 2.80 15.56 4.34
CA SER A 19 1.48 16.16 4.57
C SER A 19 1.48 16.92 5.89
N PRO A 20 1.10 18.20 5.97
CA PRO A 20 0.96 18.88 7.25
C PRO A 20 -0.07 18.20 8.15
N PRO A 21 0.15 18.11 9.48
CA PRO A 21 -0.85 17.60 10.42
C PRO A 21 -2.08 18.51 10.45
N ARG A 22 -3.27 17.90 10.40
CA ARG A 22 -4.56 18.61 10.50
C ARG A 22 -5.49 17.85 11.46
N PRO A 23 -6.47 18.54 12.09
CA PRO A 23 -7.37 17.92 13.06
C PRO A 23 -8.19 16.73 12.58
N THR A 24 -8.47 16.65 11.28
CA THR A 24 -9.42 15.67 10.73
C THR A 24 -8.94 14.94 9.47
N ASN A 25 -7.76 15.28 8.94
CA ASN A 25 -7.22 14.64 7.74
C ASN A 25 -6.12 13.66 8.12
N PHE A 26 -6.28 12.41 7.70
CA PHE A 26 -5.22 11.42 7.80
C PHE A 26 -4.04 11.77 6.88
N ARG A 27 -2.84 11.73 7.44
CA ARG A 27 -1.58 11.83 6.68
C ARG A 27 -1.26 10.47 6.06
N VAL A 28 -1.49 10.35 4.76
CA VAL A 28 -1.27 9.12 4.00
C VAL A 28 -0.18 9.38 2.97
N GLY A 29 0.64 8.37 2.68
CA GLY A 29 1.65 8.40 1.63
C GLY A 29 1.48 7.21 0.70
N ALA A 30 1.74 7.43 -0.58
CA ALA A 30 1.58 6.47 -1.65
C ALA A 30 2.78 6.49 -2.61
N LEU A 31 3.08 5.34 -3.21
CA LEU A 31 4.19 5.11 -4.12
C LEU A 31 3.76 4.14 -5.22
N LEU A 32 3.88 4.57 -6.47
CA LEU A 32 3.66 3.74 -7.66
C LEU A 32 5.00 3.16 -8.12
N LEU A 33 5.03 1.83 -8.28
CA LEU A 33 6.23 1.05 -8.59
C LEU A 33 6.00 0.20 -9.83
N SER A 34 7.01 0.09 -10.70
CA SER A 34 7.11 -0.95 -11.71
C SER A 34 8.08 -2.02 -11.22
N ARG A 35 7.64 -3.28 -11.17
CA ARG A 35 8.47 -4.43 -10.76
C ARG A 35 8.56 -5.46 -11.88
N LYS A 36 9.72 -6.07 -12.06
CA LYS A 36 9.90 -7.21 -12.96
C LYS A 36 9.13 -8.44 -12.45
N GLU A 37 8.32 -9.05 -13.29
CA GLU A 37 7.57 -10.27 -12.97
C GLU A 37 8.54 -11.43 -12.67
N GLY A 38 8.16 -12.28 -11.70
CA GLY A 38 9.02 -13.36 -11.21
C GLY A 38 10.25 -12.91 -10.40
N ASN A 39 10.49 -11.60 -10.25
CA ASN A 39 11.54 -11.11 -9.36
C ASN A 39 11.06 -11.15 -7.90
N LEU A 40 11.74 -11.96 -7.09
CA LEU A 40 11.53 -12.08 -5.64
C LEU A 40 12.48 -11.17 -4.84
N THR A 41 13.42 -10.51 -5.52
CA THR A 41 14.26 -9.42 -4.99
C THR A 41 13.67 -8.08 -5.41
N THR A 42 14.09 -7.02 -4.72
CA THR A 42 13.62 -5.64 -4.96
C THR A 42 14.63 -4.82 -5.74
N GLU A 43 15.57 -5.47 -6.44
CA GLU A 43 16.74 -4.82 -7.06
C GLU A 43 16.41 -4.09 -8.37
N ASP A 44 15.45 -4.61 -9.14
CA ASP A 44 15.01 -4.05 -10.43
C ASP A 44 13.75 -3.16 -10.30
N ASP A 45 13.40 -2.78 -9.08
CA ASP A 45 12.20 -2.02 -8.79
C ASP A 45 12.36 -0.55 -9.17
N GLU A 46 11.45 -0.04 -9.99
CA GLU A 46 11.46 1.33 -10.48
C GLU A 46 10.31 2.11 -9.87
N ILE A 47 10.62 3.20 -9.17
CA ILE A 47 9.61 4.10 -8.61
C ILE A 47 9.20 5.09 -9.68
N LEU A 48 7.92 5.03 -10.06
CA LEU A 48 7.35 5.84 -11.14
C LEU A 48 6.81 7.17 -10.63
N SER A 49 6.17 7.16 -9.46
CA SER A 49 5.55 8.34 -8.88
C SER A 49 5.32 8.16 -7.38
N THR A 50 5.15 9.26 -6.67
CA THR A 50 4.79 9.31 -5.26
C THR A 50 3.68 10.33 -5.06
N GLY A 51 2.92 10.16 -3.98
CA GLY A 51 1.89 11.11 -3.58
C GLY A 51 1.66 11.11 -2.08
N TYR A 52 1.32 12.25 -1.49
CA TYR A 52 0.80 12.32 -0.11
C TYR A 52 -0.52 13.08 -0.01
N THR A 53 -1.23 12.89 1.11
CA THR A 53 -2.49 13.59 1.39
C THR A 53 -2.31 15.10 1.20
N MET A 54 -3.20 15.73 0.43
CA MET A 54 -3.18 17.19 0.19
C MET A 54 -1.89 17.75 -0.41
N GLU A 55 -1.10 16.93 -1.11
CA GLU A 55 0.02 17.42 -1.92
C GLU A 55 -0.47 18.34 -3.05
N LEU A 56 -1.59 17.94 -3.68
CA LEU A 56 -2.28 18.74 -4.69
C LEU A 56 -3.45 19.50 -4.07
N ALA A 57 -3.79 20.64 -4.65
CA ALA A 57 -4.84 21.52 -4.16
C ALA A 57 -6.19 20.81 -3.97
N GLY A 58 -6.89 21.17 -2.89
CA GLY A 58 -8.18 20.58 -2.51
C GLY A 58 -8.06 19.43 -1.51
N ASN A 59 -9.15 18.69 -1.34
CA ASN A 59 -9.21 17.53 -0.45
C ASN A 59 -8.76 16.26 -1.20
N THR A 60 -7.47 16.16 -1.50
CA THR A 60 -6.86 15.07 -2.26
C THR A 60 -6.25 14.01 -1.34
N HIS A 61 -6.42 12.74 -1.71
CA HIS A 61 -5.79 11.61 -1.01
C HIS A 61 -4.46 11.26 -1.66
N ALA A 62 -3.60 10.53 -0.96
CA ALA A 62 -2.26 10.18 -1.41
C ALA A 62 -2.24 9.44 -2.75
N GLU A 63 -3.14 8.48 -2.96
CA GLU A 63 -3.25 7.70 -4.20
C GLU A 63 -3.70 8.58 -5.37
N GLN A 64 -4.61 9.52 -5.11
CA GLN A 64 -5.02 10.52 -6.09
C GLN A 64 -3.84 11.41 -6.49
N CYS A 65 -3.06 11.92 -5.53
CA CYS A 65 -1.87 12.72 -5.80
C CYS A 65 -0.83 11.92 -6.58
N CYS A 66 -0.55 10.69 -6.16
CA CYS A 66 0.43 9.80 -6.79
C CYS A 66 0.12 9.56 -8.28
N LEU A 67 -1.13 9.24 -8.61
CA LEU A 67 -1.55 9.04 -10.00
C LEU A 67 -1.58 10.35 -10.79
N SER A 68 -2.03 11.44 -10.17
CA SER A 68 -2.09 12.75 -10.84
C SER A 68 -0.70 13.31 -11.14
N ASN A 69 0.25 13.14 -10.23
CA ASN A 69 1.66 13.51 -10.43
C ASN A 69 2.26 12.76 -11.62
N PHE A 70 2.02 11.45 -11.71
CA PHE A 70 2.46 10.66 -12.87
C PHE A 70 1.82 11.19 -14.15
N ALA A 71 0.49 11.35 -14.17
CA ALA A 71 -0.23 11.88 -15.34
C ALA A 71 0.34 13.23 -15.80
N SER A 72 0.65 14.12 -14.85
CA SER A 72 1.19 15.45 -15.10
C SER A 72 2.56 15.42 -15.77
N VAL A 73 3.48 14.55 -15.34
CA VAL A 73 4.79 14.38 -15.99
C VAL A 73 4.63 13.92 -17.45
N HIS A 74 3.56 13.18 -17.74
CA HIS A 74 3.19 12.74 -19.09
C HIS A 74 2.20 13.67 -19.81
N SER A 75 2.02 14.91 -19.33
CA SER A 75 1.14 15.93 -19.93
C SER A 75 -0.29 15.43 -20.20
N THR A 76 -0.80 14.56 -19.32
CA THR A 76 -2.09 13.89 -19.48
C THR A 76 -2.99 14.19 -18.27
N PRO A 77 -4.29 14.49 -18.46
CA PRO A 77 -5.23 14.62 -17.36
C PRO A 77 -5.30 13.35 -16.52
N ALA A 78 -5.49 13.49 -15.20
CA ALA A 78 -5.49 12.35 -14.27
C ALA A 78 -6.58 11.31 -14.60
N GLU A 79 -7.69 11.73 -15.20
CA GLU A 79 -8.79 10.87 -15.65
C GLU A 79 -8.39 9.94 -16.80
N ARG A 80 -7.33 10.30 -17.53
CA ARG A 80 -6.76 9.55 -18.65
C ARG A 80 -5.45 8.86 -18.29
N ILE A 81 -5.17 8.67 -16.99
CA ILE A 81 -3.95 8.03 -16.49
C ILE A 81 -3.65 6.68 -17.16
N ALA A 82 -4.68 5.89 -17.48
CA ALA A 82 -4.51 4.61 -18.16
C ALA A 82 -3.73 4.75 -19.48
N GLU A 83 -3.89 5.85 -20.23
CA GLU A 83 -3.24 6.06 -21.53
C GLU A 83 -1.71 6.13 -21.43
N VAL A 84 -1.18 6.58 -20.29
CA VAL A 84 0.24 6.88 -20.10
C VAL A 84 0.95 5.93 -19.14
N LEU A 85 0.23 5.09 -18.40
CA LEU A 85 0.85 4.10 -17.53
C LEU A 85 1.67 3.08 -18.35
N PRO A 86 2.89 2.73 -17.89
CA PRO A 86 3.74 1.77 -18.58
C PRO A 86 3.06 0.40 -18.69
N ASP A 87 3.10 -0.17 -19.89
CA ASP A 87 2.60 -1.51 -20.17
C ASP A 87 3.72 -2.36 -20.77
N VAL A 88 4.80 -2.51 -19.99
CA VAL A 88 6.02 -3.21 -20.43
C VAL A 88 5.87 -4.71 -20.18
N PRO A 89 6.03 -5.58 -21.20
CA PRO A 89 5.99 -7.03 -21.02
C PRO A 89 7.00 -7.51 -19.95
N GLY A 90 6.58 -8.44 -19.10
CA GLY A 90 7.42 -8.96 -18.01
C GLY A 90 7.59 -7.99 -16.83
N ARG A 91 6.80 -6.91 -16.76
CA ARG A 91 6.71 -6.04 -15.59
C ARG A 91 5.27 -5.86 -15.14
N LYS A 92 5.09 -5.72 -13.82
CA LYS A 92 3.83 -5.41 -13.16
C LYS A 92 3.86 -4.06 -12.45
N LEU A 93 2.73 -3.35 -12.47
CA LEU A 93 2.55 -2.12 -11.72
C LEU A 93 1.99 -2.42 -10.33
N ILE A 94 2.64 -1.88 -9.31
CA ILE A 94 2.34 -2.10 -7.89
C ILE A 94 2.14 -0.74 -7.22
N LEU A 95 1.08 -0.59 -6.44
CA LEU A 95 0.87 0.57 -5.59
C LEU A 95 1.14 0.19 -4.13
N TYR A 96 2.00 0.96 -3.47
CA TYR A 96 2.15 0.94 -2.01
C TYR A 96 1.44 2.16 -1.44
N VAL A 97 0.71 2.00 -0.34
CA VAL A 97 0.03 3.10 0.36
C VAL A 97 0.01 2.83 1.86
N THR A 98 0.16 3.85 2.73
CA THR A 98 0.21 3.58 4.17
C THR A 98 -1.11 3.07 4.74
N MET A 99 -2.24 3.52 4.21
CA MET A 99 -3.58 3.11 4.63
C MET A 99 -4.35 2.48 3.46
N GLU A 100 -5.27 1.57 3.78
CA GLU A 100 -6.20 0.96 2.82
C GLU A 100 -6.86 1.99 1.88
N PRO A 101 -6.85 1.76 0.55
CA PRO A 101 -7.53 2.66 -0.37
C PRO A 101 -9.04 2.72 -0.13
N CYS A 102 -9.57 3.91 0.10
CA CYS A 102 -10.98 4.05 0.45
C CYS A 102 -11.93 3.58 -0.67
N GLY A 103 -12.99 2.88 -0.28
CA GLY A 103 -14.11 2.49 -1.15
C GLY A 103 -15.18 3.59 -1.32
N LYS A 104 -15.23 4.53 -0.37
CA LYS A 104 -16.19 5.64 -0.34
C LYS A 104 -15.53 6.92 0.16
N ARG A 105 -16.09 8.08 -0.23
CA ARG A 105 -15.65 9.39 0.27
C ARG A 105 -16.84 10.24 0.66
N LEU A 106 -16.83 10.74 1.89
CA LEU A 106 -17.84 11.69 2.39
C LEU A 106 -17.82 13.02 1.64
N SER A 107 -16.66 13.40 1.08
CA SER A 107 -16.52 14.60 0.25
C SER A 107 -17.21 14.49 -1.13
N GLY A 108 -17.70 13.32 -1.52
CA GLY A 108 -18.28 13.07 -2.85
C GLY A 108 -17.24 12.90 -3.97
N ASN A 109 -15.95 13.12 -3.69
CA ASN A 109 -14.89 12.86 -4.64
C ASN A 109 -14.78 11.36 -4.99
N LEU A 110 -14.22 11.05 -6.16
CA LEU A 110 -13.99 9.67 -6.57
C LEU A 110 -13.12 8.90 -5.56
N PRO A 111 -13.59 7.74 -5.04
CA PRO A 111 -12.83 6.89 -4.12
C PRO A 111 -11.52 6.38 -4.70
N CYS A 112 -10.53 6.15 -3.84
CA CYS A 112 -9.19 5.72 -4.25
C CYS A 112 -9.20 4.34 -4.90
N ALA A 113 -9.99 3.39 -4.37
CA ALA A 113 -10.15 2.08 -4.99
C ALA A 113 -10.66 2.20 -6.45
N LYS A 114 -11.64 3.07 -6.71
CA LYS A 114 -12.14 3.32 -8.07
C LYS A 114 -11.08 3.97 -8.97
N ARG A 115 -10.24 4.88 -8.44
CA ARG A 115 -9.12 5.47 -9.20
C ARG A 115 -8.10 4.41 -9.61
N ILE A 116 -7.79 3.49 -8.70
CA ILE A 116 -6.89 2.36 -8.97
C ILE A 116 -7.48 1.47 -10.06
N VAL A 117 -8.78 1.14 -10.00
CA VAL A 117 -9.47 0.37 -11.05
C VAL A 117 -9.44 1.09 -12.41
N GLN A 118 -9.60 2.41 -12.44
CA GLN A 118 -9.57 3.20 -13.68
C GLN A 118 -8.22 3.14 -14.41
N THR A 119 -7.13 2.75 -13.74
CA THR A 119 -5.83 2.52 -14.41
C THR A 119 -5.88 1.40 -15.45
N ARG A 120 -6.91 0.53 -15.39
CA ARG A 120 -7.16 -0.57 -16.32
C ARG A 120 -8.09 -0.21 -17.49
N ALA A 121 -8.54 1.04 -17.57
CA ALA A 121 -9.44 1.47 -18.64
C ALA A 121 -8.86 1.16 -20.03
N GLY A 122 -9.74 0.86 -20.99
CA GLY A 122 -9.33 0.52 -22.36
C GLY A 122 -8.66 -0.85 -22.51
N GLY A 123 -8.85 -1.77 -21.56
CA GLY A 123 -8.29 -3.13 -21.62
C GLY A 123 -6.82 -3.21 -21.21
N ARG A 124 -6.28 -2.16 -20.59
CA ARG A 124 -4.88 -2.11 -20.13
C ARG A 124 -4.70 -2.90 -18.85
N ARG A 125 -3.48 -3.42 -18.63
CA ARG A 125 -3.15 -4.15 -17.39
C ARG A 125 -3.25 -3.28 -16.14
N GLY A 126 -2.91 -1.99 -16.25
CA GLY A 126 -2.98 -1.01 -15.17
C GLY A 126 -2.21 -1.44 -13.92
N ILE A 127 -2.65 -0.95 -12.75
CA ILE A 127 -2.17 -1.44 -11.47
C ILE A 127 -2.69 -2.87 -11.27
N GLN A 128 -1.80 -3.78 -10.88
CA GLN A 128 -2.10 -5.20 -10.70
C GLN A 128 -2.06 -5.66 -9.24
N LYS A 129 -1.29 -4.95 -8.39
CA LYS A 129 -1.14 -5.27 -6.97
C LYS A 129 -1.16 -4.00 -6.12
N VAL A 130 -1.84 -4.04 -4.98
CA VAL A 130 -1.84 -2.97 -3.98
C VAL A 130 -1.36 -3.50 -2.63
N TYR A 131 -0.35 -2.88 -2.04
CA TYR A 131 0.07 -3.16 -0.67
C TYR A 131 -0.32 -1.99 0.23
N PHE A 132 -0.89 -2.28 1.39
CA PHE A 132 -1.18 -1.26 2.39
C PHE A 132 -0.83 -1.70 3.80
N GLY A 133 -0.51 -0.76 4.70
CA GLY A 133 0.05 -1.10 6.01
C GLY A 133 -0.97 -1.18 7.14
N VAL A 134 -2.10 -0.47 7.01
CA VAL A 134 -3.23 -0.58 7.96
C VAL A 134 -4.55 -0.52 7.21
N LYS A 135 -5.57 -1.20 7.76
CA LYS A 135 -6.95 -1.03 7.29
C LYS A 135 -7.52 0.31 7.76
N GLU A 136 -8.53 0.79 7.06
CA GLU A 136 -9.23 2.02 7.44
C GLU A 136 -9.86 1.88 8.85
N PRO A 137 -9.71 2.88 9.75
CA PRO A 137 -10.32 2.81 11.08
C PRO A 137 -11.84 2.58 10.99
N GLY A 138 -12.34 1.55 11.68
CA GLY A 138 -13.76 1.15 11.66
C GLY A 138 -14.13 0.06 10.65
N THR A 139 -13.26 -0.30 9.69
CA THR A 139 -13.49 -1.45 8.79
C THR A 139 -13.01 -2.78 9.36
N PHE A 140 -12.32 -2.78 10.51
CA PHE A 140 -11.87 -4.02 11.16
C PHE A 140 -13.00 -4.96 11.56
N VAL A 141 -14.23 -4.44 11.72
CA VAL A 141 -15.44 -5.21 12.06
C VAL A 141 -16.42 -5.30 10.87
N GLY A 142 -16.07 -4.76 9.69
CA GLY A 142 -16.93 -4.68 8.50
C GLY A 142 -16.29 -5.19 7.21
N GLN A 143 -17.08 -5.28 6.14
CA GLN A 143 -16.55 -5.56 4.80
C GLN A 143 -15.81 -4.32 4.28
N SER A 144 -14.52 -4.46 3.99
CA SER A 144 -13.72 -3.41 3.35
C SER A 144 -14.22 -3.18 1.92
N GLU A 145 -15.00 -2.12 1.72
CA GLU A 145 -15.51 -1.72 0.39
C GLU A 145 -14.35 -1.48 -0.60
N GLY A 146 -13.23 -0.93 -0.11
CA GLY A 146 -12.03 -0.68 -0.90
C GLY A 146 -11.41 -1.97 -1.44
N CYS A 147 -11.13 -2.93 -0.55
CA CYS A 147 -10.61 -4.24 -0.93
C CYS A 147 -11.58 -5.01 -1.81
N GLN A 148 -12.88 -4.94 -1.55
CA GLN A 148 -13.89 -5.57 -2.41
C GLN A 148 -13.81 -5.05 -3.85
N MET A 149 -13.77 -3.72 -4.04
CA MET A 149 -13.64 -3.12 -5.36
C MET A 149 -12.35 -3.54 -6.09
N LEU A 150 -11.22 -3.65 -5.35
CA LEU A 150 -9.96 -4.12 -5.92
C LEU A 150 -10.07 -5.59 -6.36
N THR A 151 -10.59 -6.46 -5.49
CA THR A 151 -10.79 -7.89 -5.78
C THR A 151 -11.70 -8.09 -6.99
N GLU A 152 -12.85 -7.41 -7.04
CA GLU A 152 -13.82 -7.52 -8.16
C GLU A 152 -13.22 -7.05 -9.48
N ALA A 153 -12.30 -6.08 -9.45
CA ALA A 153 -11.57 -5.61 -10.62
C ALA A 153 -10.39 -6.52 -11.01
N GLY A 154 -10.14 -7.61 -10.29
CA GLY A 154 -9.00 -8.51 -10.49
C GLY A 154 -7.65 -7.84 -10.17
N ILE A 155 -7.65 -6.92 -9.21
CA ILE A 155 -6.46 -6.28 -8.65
C ILE A 155 -6.19 -6.93 -7.30
N GLU A 156 -5.04 -7.58 -7.19
CA GLU A 156 -4.65 -8.21 -5.94
C GLU A 156 -4.31 -7.16 -4.89
N TRP A 157 -4.50 -7.49 -3.62
CA TRP A 157 -4.05 -6.65 -2.52
C TRP A 157 -3.47 -7.48 -1.38
N GLU A 158 -2.65 -6.85 -0.54
CA GLU A 158 -2.02 -7.48 0.62
C GLU A 158 -1.76 -6.45 1.73
N LEU A 159 -2.07 -6.84 2.97
CA LEU A 159 -1.75 -6.06 4.16
C LEU A 159 -0.31 -6.33 4.58
N VAL A 160 0.52 -5.28 4.66
CA VAL A 160 1.91 -5.35 5.11
C VAL A 160 1.97 -5.09 6.61
N GLN A 161 2.13 -6.17 7.37
CA GLN A 161 2.20 -6.09 8.84
C GLN A 161 3.55 -5.57 9.34
N GLY A 162 3.56 -5.05 10.58
CA GLY A 162 4.77 -4.68 11.33
C GLY A 162 5.13 -3.19 11.33
N LEU A 163 4.23 -2.32 10.88
CA LEU A 163 4.35 -0.85 10.93
C LEU A 163 3.04 -0.18 11.34
N GLU A 164 2.09 -0.92 11.87
CA GLU A 164 0.72 -0.47 12.10
C GLU A 164 0.70 0.73 13.04
N ARG A 165 1.44 0.63 14.16
CA ARG A 165 1.53 1.71 15.14
C ARG A 165 2.18 2.95 14.55
N GLU A 166 3.30 2.81 13.83
CA GLU A 166 3.98 3.94 13.21
C GLU A 166 3.11 4.63 12.15
N ILE A 167 2.43 3.84 11.32
CA ILE A 167 1.52 4.34 10.30
C ILE A 167 0.36 5.10 10.93
N LEU A 168 -0.32 4.53 11.93
CA LEU A 168 -1.43 5.18 12.60
C LEU A 168 -0.98 6.46 13.31
N SER A 169 0.19 6.44 13.96
CA SER A 169 0.75 7.60 14.66
C SER A 169 1.05 8.76 13.70
N VAL A 170 1.59 8.46 12.51
CA VAL A 170 1.78 9.48 11.47
C VAL A 170 0.45 9.93 10.91
N ALA A 171 -0.45 9.00 10.57
CA ALA A 171 -1.74 9.29 9.98
C ALA A 171 -2.57 10.25 10.83
N THR A 172 -2.61 10.04 12.15
CA THR A 172 -3.41 10.83 13.10
C THR A 172 -2.63 11.93 13.80
N ALA A 173 -1.41 12.26 13.35
CA ALA A 173 -0.52 13.19 14.05
C ALA A 173 -1.13 14.59 14.34
N GLY A 174 -2.14 15.00 13.58
CA GLY A 174 -2.87 16.25 13.80
C GLY A 174 -4.21 16.11 14.52
N HIS A 175 -4.71 14.90 14.76
CA HIS A 175 -6.03 14.64 15.36
C HIS A 175 -6.00 14.93 16.86
N GLU A 176 -7.09 15.48 17.38
CA GLU A 176 -7.20 15.83 18.81
C GLU A 176 -7.16 14.59 19.72
N ASN A 177 -7.75 13.47 19.27
CA ASN A 177 -7.86 12.22 20.02
C ASN A 177 -6.91 11.12 19.49
N ARG A 178 -5.75 11.51 18.96
CA ARG A 178 -4.84 10.58 18.24
C ARG A 178 -4.48 9.32 19.02
N GLU A 179 -4.24 9.41 20.34
CA GLU A 179 -3.82 8.25 21.16
C GLU A 179 -4.95 7.23 21.31
N ASP A 180 -6.19 7.72 21.42
CA ASP A 180 -7.37 6.87 21.51
C ASP A 180 -7.68 6.22 20.15
N GLU A 181 -7.53 6.96 19.05
CA GLU A 181 -7.68 6.41 17.69
C GLU A 181 -6.63 5.34 17.39
N VAL A 182 -5.36 5.58 17.72
CA VAL A 182 -4.28 4.61 17.54
C VAL A 182 -4.56 3.37 18.39
N ARG A 183 -4.91 3.54 19.67
CA ARG A 183 -5.22 2.41 20.56
C ARG A 183 -6.39 1.58 20.04
N ALA A 184 -7.51 2.23 19.69
CA ALA A 184 -8.70 1.54 19.18
C ALA A 184 -8.44 0.79 17.86
N ALA A 185 -7.64 1.37 16.96
CA ALA A 185 -7.28 0.71 15.71
C ALA A 185 -6.35 -0.51 15.93
N LEU A 186 -5.52 -0.49 16.97
CA LEU A 186 -4.61 -1.60 17.31
C LEU A 186 -5.30 -2.73 18.10
N GLU A 187 -6.35 -2.45 18.87
CA GLU A 187 -7.08 -3.46 19.66
C GLU A 187 -7.69 -4.59 18.81
N GLY A 188 -7.96 -4.35 17.52
CA GLY A 188 -8.50 -5.33 16.58
C GLY A 188 -7.46 -6.05 15.71
N ILE A 189 -6.17 -5.78 15.88
CA ILE A 189 -5.11 -6.40 15.08
C ILE A 189 -4.64 -7.66 15.80
N GLU A 190 -5.35 -8.77 15.58
CA GLU A 190 -4.76 -10.08 15.86
C GLU A 190 -3.56 -10.25 14.92
N THR A 191 -2.35 -10.31 15.48
CA THR A 191 -1.13 -10.67 14.76
C THR A 191 -1.24 -12.13 14.32
N ASN A 192 -2.00 -12.40 13.26
CA ASN A 192 -2.07 -13.72 12.66
C ASN A 192 -0.75 -13.99 11.93
N LEU A 193 0.15 -14.67 12.65
CA LEU A 193 1.46 -15.14 12.18
C LEU A 193 1.37 -16.08 10.96
N ASP A 194 0.16 -16.55 10.62
CA ASP A 194 -0.09 -17.52 9.55
C ASP A 194 -0.46 -16.89 8.19
N ASP A 195 -0.63 -15.56 8.12
CA ASP A 195 -1.11 -14.84 6.93
C ASP A 195 0.02 -14.45 5.95
N VAL A 196 1.00 -15.36 5.78
CA VAL A 196 2.08 -15.19 4.82
C VAL A 196 1.54 -15.46 3.41
N SER A 197 1.61 -14.49 2.51
CA SER A 197 1.17 -14.67 1.12
C SER A 197 1.98 -15.73 0.38
N ASP A 198 1.39 -16.36 -0.64
CA ASP A 198 2.09 -17.41 -1.42
C ASP A 198 3.37 -16.88 -2.08
N GLU A 199 3.38 -15.62 -2.51
CA GLU A 199 4.59 -14.95 -3.03
C GLU A 199 5.69 -14.89 -1.95
N GLU A 200 5.35 -14.51 -0.72
CA GLU A 200 6.31 -14.46 0.39
C GLU A 200 6.73 -15.87 0.86
N ARG A 201 5.84 -16.87 0.81
CA ARG A 201 6.18 -18.28 1.07
C ARG A 201 7.18 -18.80 0.03
N GLN A 202 6.92 -18.56 -1.26
CA GLN A 202 7.81 -18.95 -2.35
C GLN A 202 9.18 -18.28 -2.22
N ARG A 203 9.21 -17.00 -1.88
CA ARG A 203 10.45 -16.27 -1.60
C ARG A 203 11.23 -16.89 -0.45
N GLN A 204 10.57 -17.17 0.69
CA GLN A 204 11.23 -17.76 1.85
C GLN A 204 11.83 -19.15 1.57
N GLN A 205 11.23 -19.92 0.66
CA GLN A 205 11.74 -21.22 0.23
C GLN A 205 12.99 -21.11 -0.67
N GLN A 206 13.12 -20.03 -1.45
CA GLN A 206 14.24 -19.83 -2.38
C GLN A 206 15.48 -19.19 -1.71
N ILE A 207 15.34 -18.64 -0.50
CA ILE A 207 16.47 -18.10 0.25
C ILE A 207 17.30 -19.27 0.84
N PRO A 208 18.61 -19.40 0.53
CA PRO A 208 19.44 -20.46 1.08
C PRO A 208 19.48 -20.35 2.61
N ARG A 209 19.00 -21.40 3.30
CA ARG A 209 19.02 -21.45 4.77
C ARG A 209 20.46 -21.47 5.26
N ASN A 210 20.83 -20.47 6.08
CA ASN A 210 22.14 -20.38 6.72
C ASN A 210 22.41 -21.66 7.56
N PRO A 211 23.52 -22.39 7.33
CA PRO A 211 23.80 -23.66 8.00
C PRO A 211 23.83 -23.58 9.53
N LYS A 212 24.05 -22.39 10.11
CA LYS A 212 24.02 -22.18 11.58
C LYS A 212 22.65 -22.40 12.22
N LYS A 213 21.53 -22.32 11.47
CA LYS A 213 20.19 -22.61 12.02
C LYS A 213 19.96 -24.10 12.29
N ARG A 214 20.73 -25.00 11.67
CA ARG A 214 20.60 -26.46 11.84
C ARG A 214 21.12 -26.96 13.20
N MET A 215 22.03 -26.22 13.86
CA MET A 215 22.58 -26.62 15.15
C MET A 215 21.68 -26.31 16.36
N MET A 216 20.66 -25.45 16.21
CA MET A 216 19.74 -25.13 17.31
C MET A 216 18.53 -26.06 17.37
N GLU A 217 18.10 -26.64 16.25
CA GLU A 217 16.94 -27.57 16.22
C GLU A 217 17.31 -29.01 16.64
N VAL A 218 18.59 -29.37 16.64
CA VAL A 218 19.05 -30.72 17.05
C VAL A 218 19.31 -30.82 18.56
N ASN A 219 19.44 -29.69 19.27
CA ASN A 219 19.75 -29.68 20.71
C ASN A 219 18.52 -29.52 21.63
N LEU A 220 17.32 -29.68 21.10
CA LEU A 220 16.06 -29.67 21.88
C LEU A 220 15.39 -31.04 21.97
N SER A 221 16.10 -32.10 21.60
CA SER A 221 15.63 -33.49 21.72
C SER A 221 16.69 -34.36 22.40
N ILE A 222 16.89 -34.15 23.71
CA ILE A 222 17.29 -35.19 24.68
C ILE A 222 16.51 -34.94 25.97
#